data_AF-A7KJZ3-F1
#
_entry.id   AF-A7KJZ3-F1
#
_cell.length_a   1.000
_cell.length_b   1.000
_cell.length_c   1.000
_cell.angle_alpha   90.00
_cell.angle_beta   90.00
_cell.angle_gamma   90.00
#
_symmetry.space_group_name_H-M   'P 1'
#
loop_
_entity.id
_entity.type
_entity.pdbx_description
1 polymer ?
#
loop_
_entity_poly.entity_id
_entity_poly.type
_entity_poly.pdbx_seq_one_letter_code
_entity_poly.pdbx_strand_id
1 'polypeptide(L)'
;GGMGKTTLAGAIYNSISSQFDGCSFLANVREESDRHGLIGLRNKLLAELLDEKNLNIRTPSLGSSFVTKRLRSKKFFIVLDDVD
;
A
#
# COMPACT_ATOMS: atom_id res chain seq x y z
N GLY A 1 19.45 9.55 7.95
CA GLY A 1 18.34 9.95 7.07
C GLY A 1 18.62 11.32 6.48
N GLY A 2 18.17 11.62 5.25
CA GLY A 2 18.25 12.99 4.70
C GLY A 2 18.71 13.16 3.24
N MET A 3 18.87 12.10 2.43
CA MET A 3 19.29 12.25 1.01
C MET A 3 18.14 12.52 0.03
N GLY A 4 16.93 12.87 0.50
CA GLY A 4 15.80 13.17 -0.40
C GLY A 4 15.16 11.94 -1.07
N LYS A 5 15.41 10.72 -0.58
CA LYS A 5 14.80 9.48 -1.12
C LYS A 5 13.27 9.54 -1.09
N THR A 6 12.70 9.89 0.05
CA THR A 6 11.24 10.09 0.22
C THR A 6 10.71 11.15 -0.76
N THR A 7 11.47 12.23 -0.98
CA THR A 7 11.11 13.29 -1.93
C THR A 7 11.09 12.78 -3.37
N LEU A 8 12.12 12.03 -3.78
CA LEU A 8 12.18 11.43 -5.11
C LEU A 8 11.06 10.40 -5.31
N ALA A 9 10.82 9.54 -4.32
CA ALA A 9 9.72 8.59 -4.34
C ALA A 9 8.36 9.30 -4.51
N GLY A 10 8.14 10.41 -3.80
CA GLY A 10 6.94 11.23 -3.95
C GLY A 10 6.80 11.84 -5.33
N ALA A 11 7.89 12.33 -5.92
CA ALA A 11 7.88 12.88 -7.28
C ALA A 11 7.53 11.80 -8.32
N ILE A 12 8.12 10.60 -8.21
CA ILE A 12 7.79 9.46 -9.07
C ILE A 12 6.31 9.09 -8.91
N TYR A 13 5.83 8.99 -7.66
CA TYR A 13 4.43 8.67 -7.39
C TYR A 13 3.46 9.64 -8.05
N ASN A 14 3.68 10.94 -7.86
CA ASN A 14 2.83 11.95 -8.49
C ASN A 14 2.90 11.93 -10.01
N SER A 15 4.04 11.55 -10.59
CA SER A 15 4.23 11.54 -12.04
C SER A 15 3.56 10.37 -12.75
N ILE A 16 3.42 9.20 -12.11
CA ILE A 16 2.99 7.98 -12.80
C ILE A 16 1.78 7.28 -12.18
N SER A 17 1.31 7.69 -11.00
CA SER A 17 0.19 7.04 -10.29
C SER A 17 -1.09 6.96 -11.13
N SER A 18 -1.35 7.97 -11.95
CA SER A 18 -2.52 8.04 -12.84
C SER A 18 -2.53 6.99 -13.97
N GLN A 19 -1.41 6.30 -14.21
CA GLN A 19 -1.27 5.26 -15.23
C GLN A 19 -1.67 3.85 -14.72
N PHE A 20 -2.22 3.77 -13.51
CA PHE A 20 -2.55 2.53 -12.81
C PHE A 20 -4.00 2.56 -12.34
N ASP A 21 -4.60 1.38 -12.19
CA ASP A 21 -5.99 1.20 -11.75
C ASP A 21 -6.18 1.46 -10.24
N GLY A 22 -5.06 1.57 -9.51
CA GLY A 22 -5.01 1.97 -8.12
C GLY A 22 -3.57 2.22 -7.69
N CYS A 23 -3.38 3.13 -6.75
CA CYS A 23 -2.05 3.47 -6.27
C CYS A 23 -2.07 3.75 -4.77
N SER A 24 -0.92 3.54 -4.11
CA SER A 24 -0.76 3.82 -2.69
C SER A 24 0.69 4.16 -2.38
N PHE A 25 0.88 5.14 -1.49
CA PHE A 25 2.18 5.55 -0.98
C PHE A 25 2.20 5.29 0.52
N LEU A 26 2.95 4.28 0.95
CA LEU A 26 3.18 4.00 2.36
C LEU A 26 4.49 4.65 2.77
N ALA A 27 4.38 5.82 3.42
CA ALA A 27 5.50 6.49 4.06
C ALA A 27 5.79 5.87 5.44
N ASN A 28 7.06 5.91 5.87
CA ASN A 28 7.49 5.48 7.21
C ASN A 28 7.04 4.05 7.56
N VAL A 29 7.23 3.09 6.64
CA VAL A 29 6.73 1.71 6.80
C VAL A 29 7.18 1.08 8.11
N ARG A 30 8.44 1.28 8.50
CA ARG A 30 8.97 0.82 9.79
C ARG A 30 8.12 1.32 10.96
N GLU A 31 7.94 2.64 11.07
CA GLU A 31 7.16 3.25 12.17
C GLU A 31 5.69 2.79 12.14
N GLU A 32 5.05 2.78 10.97
CA GLU A 32 3.65 2.37 10.84
C GLU A 32 3.47 0.88 11.16
N SER A 33 4.45 0.04 10.82
CA SER A 33 4.44 -1.38 11.17
C SER A 33 4.63 -1.63 12.67
N ASP A 34 5.47 -0.83 13.34
CA ASP A 34 5.66 -0.90 14.79
C ASP A 34 4.40 -0.45 15.54
N ARG A 35 3.72 0.59 15.02
CA ARG A 35 2.53 1.18 15.63
C ARG A 35 1.26 0.34 15.42
N HIS A 36 1.05 -0.17 14.21
CA HIS A 36 -0.21 -0.80 13.81
C HIS A 36 -0.09 -2.30 13.49
N GLY A 37 1.13 -2.84 13.52
CA GLY A 37 1.43 -4.20 13.07
C GLY A 37 1.31 -4.36 11.55
N LEU A 38 1.94 -5.41 11.03
CA LEU A 38 1.89 -5.74 9.59
C LEU A 38 0.46 -6.01 9.09
N ILE A 39 -0.42 -6.56 9.93
CA ILE A 39 -1.82 -6.80 9.56
C ILE A 39 -2.57 -5.47 9.38
N GLY A 40 -2.35 -4.50 10.27
CA GLY A 40 -2.94 -3.17 10.16
C GLY A 40 -2.47 -2.44 8.92
N LEU A 41 -1.15 -2.44 8.67
CA LEU A 41 -0.55 -1.81 7.51
C LEU A 41 -1.05 -2.43 6.20
N ARG A 42 -1.13 -3.77 6.13
CA ARG A 42 -1.70 -4.48 4.99
C ARG A 42 -3.16 -4.11 4.74
N ASN A 43 -3.99 -4.06 5.79
CA ASN A 43 -5.41 -3.73 5.63
C ASN A 43 -5.59 -2.27 5.17
N LYS A 44 -4.78 -1.34 5.67
CA LYS A 44 -4.72 0.05 5.20
C LYS A 44 -4.37 0.13 3.71
N LEU A 45 -3.30 -0.53 3.29
CA LEU A 45 -2.90 -0.61 1.88
C LEU A 45 -4.01 -1.18 1.00
N LEU A 46 -4.63 -2.29 1.40
CA LEU A 46 -5.70 -2.91 0.62
C LEU A 46 -6.97 -2.05 0.56
N ALA A 47 -7.30 -1.33 1.63
CA ALA A 47 -8.39 -0.37 1.65
C ALA A 47 -8.17 0.75 0.63
N GLU A 48 -6.95 1.30 0.56
CA GLU A 48 -6.58 2.33 -0.42
C GLU A 48 -6.62 1.80 -1.86
N LEU A 49 -6.05 0.63 -2.13
CA LEU A 49 -6.01 0.05 -3.49
C LEU A 49 -7.39 -0.38 -4.00
N LEU A 50 -8.29 -0.79 -3.11
CA LEU A 50 -9.61 -1.29 -3.46
C LEU A 50 -10.74 -0.26 -3.29
N ASP A 51 -10.43 0.95 -2.82
CA ASP A 51 -11.39 1.97 -2.40
C ASP A 51 -12.44 1.43 -1.41
N GLU A 52 -11.99 0.61 -0.46
CA GLU A 52 -12.85 -0.11 0.49
C GLU A 52 -12.51 0.30 1.92
N LYS A 53 -13.23 1.30 2.44
CA LYS A 53 -12.96 1.91 3.76
C LYS A 53 -13.14 0.97 4.96
N ASN A 54 -13.90 -0.12 4.80
CA ASN A 54 -14.23 -1.06 5.88
C ASN A 54 -13.56 -2.43 5.74
N LEU A 55 -12.43 -2.49 5.03
CA LEU A 55 -11.71 -3.73 4.78
C LEU A 55 -10.99 -4.23 6.05
N ASN A 56 -11.53 -5.27 6.68
CA ASN A 56 -10.94 -5.90 7.86
C ASN A 56 -10.63 -7.37 7.62
N ILE A 57 -9.39 -7.66 7.20
CA ILE A 57 -8.90 -9.01 7.01
C ILE A 57 -8.07 -9.39 8.23
N ARG A 58 -8.57 -10.37 9.00
CA ARG A 58 -7.91 -10.85 10.22
C ARG A 58 -6.93 -11.99 9.96
N THR A 59 -7.04 -12.67 8.81
CA THR A 59 -6.16 -13.78 8.44
C THR A 59 -4.84 -13.25 7.87
N PRO A 60 -3.69 -13.90 8.14
CA PRO A 60 -2.41 -13.51 7.55
C PRO A 60 -2.39 -13.70 6.02
N SER A 61 -3.12 -14.70 5.52
CA SER A 61 -3.25 -14.97 4.09
C SER A 61 -4.48 -14.29 3.49
N LEU A 62 -4.34 -13.83 2.25
CA LEU A 62 -5.45 -13.31 1.44
C LEU A 62 -6.23 -14.43 0.72
N GLY A 63 -5.67 -15.64 0.61
CA GLY A 63 -6.35 -16.84 0.09
C GLY A 63 -7.08 -16.61 -1.25
N SER A 64 -8.16 -17.37 -1.49
CA SER A 64 -9.10 -17.14 -2.59
C SER A 64 -10.21 -16.14 -2.24
N SER A 65 -9.87 -15.11 -1.45
CA SER A 65 -10.85 -14.12 -0.99
C SER A 65 -11.35 -13.21 -2.12
N PHE A 66 -12.43 -12.46 -1.83
CA PHE A 66 -12.93 -11.40 -2.70
C PHE A 66 -11.85 -10.35 -3.03
N VAL A 67 -10.94 -10.09 -2.09
CA VAL A 67 -9.80 -9.19 -2.25
C VAL A 67 -8.87 -9.69 -3.35
N THR A 68 -8.46 -10.96 -3.29
CA THR A 68 -7.60 -11.55 -4.32
C THR A 68 -8.26 -11.49 -5.70
N LYS A 69 -9.58 -11.68 -5.79
CA LYS A 69 -10.33 -11.56 -7.05
C LYS A 69 -10.32 -10.13 -7.60
N ARG A 70 -10.51 -9.12 -6.74
CA ARG A 70 -10.45 -7.70 -7.16
C ARG A 70 -9.07 -7.24 -7.56
N LEU A 71 -8.02 -7.83 -6.96
CA LEU A 71 -6.64 -7.50 -7.31
C LEU A 71 -6.20 -8.14 -8.65
N ARG A 72 -6.73 -9.31 -9.01
CA ARG A 72 -6.24 -10.16 -10.12
C ARG A 72 -6.31 -9.56 -11.53
N SER A 73 -7.03 -8.47 -11.76
CA SER A 73 -7.23 -7.89 -13.09
C SER A 73 -6.91 -6.40 -13.16
N LYS A 74 -6.20 -5.88 -12.16
CA LYS A 74 -5.87 -4.46 -12.02
C LYS A 74 -4.35 -4.28 -11.95
N LYS A 75 -3.86 -3.21 -12.55
CA LYS A 75 -2.48 -2.77 -12.46
C LYS A 75 -2.37 -1.80 -11.28
N PHE A 76 -1.59 -2.14 -10.26
CA PHE A 76 -1.41 -1.27 -9.09
C PHE A 76 0.00 -0.68 -9.03
N PHE A 77 0.11 0.54 -8.51
CA PHE A 77 1.39 1.19 -8.22
C PHE A 77 1.54 1.45 -6.72
N ILE A 78 2.52 0.79 -6.11
CA ILE A 78 2.73 0.86 -4.66
C ILE A 78 4.14 1.37 -4.42
N VAL A 79 4.25 2.40 -3.58
CA VAL A 79 5.53 2.91 -3.07
C VAL A 79 5.60 2.59 -1.59
N LEU A 80 6.69 1.93 -1.18
CA LEU A 80 7.00 1.64 0.21
C LEU A 80 8.27 2.42 0.58
N ASP A 81 8.15 3.37 1.51
CA ASP A 81 9.26 4.19 1.99
C ASP A 81 9.62 3.77 3.43
N ASP A 82 10.93 3.75 3.73
CA ASP A 82 11.48 3.36 5.04
C ASP A 82 11.09 1.94 5.49
N VAL A 83 11.48 0.93 4.69
CA VAL A 83 11.23 -0.51 4.92
C VAL A 83 12.39 -1.26 5.59
N ASP A 84 13.45 -0.53 5.98
CA ASP A 84 14.70 -1.08 6.51
C ASP A 84 14.48 -1.88 7.82
#